data_AF-A0A293M0I1-F1
#
_entry.id   AF-A0A293M0I1-F1
#
_cell.length_a   1.000
_cell.length_b   1.000
_cell.length_c   1.000
_cell.angle_alpha   90.00
_cell.angle_beta   90.00
_cell.angle_gamma   90.00
#
_symmetry.space_group_name_H-M   'P 1'
#
loop_
_entity.id
_entity.type
_entity.pdbx_description
1 polymer ?
#
loop_
_entity_poly.entity_id
_entity_poly.type
_entity_poly.pdbx_seq_one_letter_code
_entity_poly.pdbx_strand_id
1 'polypeptide(L)'
;MAVGFEDGNILLFRGDVTRDRQSKHTVLSTGTISVNALAFKASGKQHYLFGATAEKVLSINITVKGKEEQHVLDLMGCSPRCAIMSDAKQDHQFVVGRRDAVYFYQAEGRGPCFAFEEEKVLLHWFRSYLVVVGKDTKHPLTTVQGLEKTVVSVYDIQNKFVAYSAPTPGVVDVFSEWGLLFVLVQDGKLYCLQEKDTQSKLELLFKKNQYSMAISLAKSQQYDEDGLVDIFRQYGDHLSSKGDHEGAVQQYIMTIGKLEASYVIRKFLDAQRIHNLTEYLQALHRKGLATEDHTTLLLNCYTKLQDDDKLSRFVMAKDTYFEVEVAIKVCRQAGYYEQALHLAEKHDCHDLYLRIKLENCHDYLTAINYIAKLPFTQVTFDTA
;
A
#
# COMPACT_ATOMS: atom_id res chain seq x y z
N MET A 1 -18.83 -13.69 -30.41
CA MET A 1 -18.77 -12.30 -30.91
C MET A 1 -20.08 -11.61 -30.57
N ALA A 2 -20.07 -10.31 -30.26
CA ALA A 2 -21.29 -9.51 -30.11
C ALA A 2 -21.16 -8.22 -30.92
N VAL A 3 -22.27 -7.74 -31.47
CA VAL A 3 -22.35 -6.49 -32.25
C VAL A 3 -23.51 -5.67 -31.71
N GLY A 4 -23.24 -4.44 -31.30
CA GLY A 4 -24.26 -3.49 -30.85
C GLY A 4 -24.66 -2.55 -31.97
N PHE A 5 -25.93 -2.14 -31.98
CA PHE A 5 -26.52 -1.31 -33.03
C PHE A 5 -27.07 0.01 -32.45
N GLU A 6 -27.25 1.00 -33.32
CA GLU A 6 -27.80 2.32 -32.96
C GLU A 6 -29.26 2.25 -32.48
N ASP A 7 -29.98 1.20 -32.85
CA ASP A 7 -31.37 0.96 -32.46
C ASP A 7 -31.52 0.31 -31.07
N GLY A 8 -30.41 0.04 -30.37
CA GLY A 8 -30.40 -0.60 -29.06
C GLY A 8 -30.41 -2.13 -29.08
N ASN A 9 -30.36 -2.75 -30.26
CA ASN A 9 -30.21 -4.19 -30.37
C ASN A 9 -28.75 -4.64 -30.28
N ILE A 10 -28.55 -5.83 -29.71
CA ILE A 10 -27.28 -6.54 -29.68
C ILE A 10 -27.46 -7.87 -30.38
N LEU A 11 -26.63 -8.16 -31.38
CA LEU A 11 -26.53 -9.46 -32.00
C LEU A 11 -25.42 -10.27 -31.34
N LEU A 12 -25.81 -11.35 -30.65
CA LEU A 12 -24.89 -12.29 -30.02
C LEU A 12 -24.66 -13.50 -30.92
N PHE A 13 -23.42 -13.69 -31.34
CA PHE A 13 -22.97 -14.85 -32.13
C PHE A 13 -22.19 -15.81 -31.24
N ARG A 14 -22.66 -17.07 -31.18
CA ARG A 14 -21.98 -18.18 -30.51
C ARG A 14 -21.46 -19.18 -31.56
N GLY A 15 -20.21 -19.59 -31.43
CA GLY A 15 -19.55 -20.51 -32.37
C GLY A 15 -18.26 -19.93 -32.94
N ASP A 16 -17.70 -20.65 -33.91
CA ASP A 16 -16.48 -20.22 -34.61
C ASP A 16 -16.88 -19.49 -35.90
N VAL A 17 -16.78 -18.16 -35.86
CA VAL A 17 -17.18 -17.28 -36.98
C VAL A 17 -16.36 -17.57 -38.25
N THR A 18 -15.16 -18.14 -38.13
CA THR A 18 -14.31 -18.47 -39.29
C THR A 18 -14.73 -19.76 -39.99
N ARG A 19 -15.39 -20.68 -39.27
CA ARG A 19 -15.78 -22.01 -39.77
C ARG A 19 -17.29 -22.11 -40.04
N ASP A 20 -18.10 -21.48 -39.22
CA ASP A 20 -19.56 -21.60 -39.25
C ASP A 20 -20.20 -20.57 -40.18
N ARG A 21 -20.35 -20.93 -41.46
CA ARG A 21 -20.97 -20.11 -42.52
C ARG A 21 -22.43 -19.67 -42.24
N GLN A 22 -23.13 -20.31 -41.30
CA GLN A 22 -24.51 -20.01 -40.93
C GLN A 22 -24.70 -19.96 -39.40
N SER A 23 -23.83 -19.22 -38.72
CA SER A 23 -23.95 -18.99 -37.28
C SER A 23 -25.28 -18.28 -36.95
N LYS A 24 -26.25 -19.01 -36.37
CA LYS A 24 -27.49 -18.41 -35.86
C LYS A 24 -27.15 -17.46 -34.71
N HIS A 25 -27.59 -16.21 -34.82
CA HIS A 25 -27.41 -15.20 -33.79
C HIS A 25 -28.63 -15.12 -32.87
N THR A 26 -28.41 -14.66 -31.65
CA THR A 26 -29.47 -14.29 -30.70
C THR A 26 -29.58 -12.77 -30.67
N VAL A 27 -30.79 -12.24 -30.79
CA VAL A 27 -31.05 -10.80 -30.67
C VAL A 27 -31.36 -10.50 -29.20
N LEU A 28 -30.59 -9.58 -28.60
CA LEU A 28 -30.79 -9.09 -27.25
C LEU A 28 -31.13 -7.61 -27.34
N SER A 29 -32.37 -7.23 -27.01
CA SER A 29 -32.76 -5.82 -27.00
C SER A 29 -32.34 -5.18 -25.68
N THR A 30 -31.70 -4.01 -25.76
CA THR A 30 -31.38 -3.18 -24.60
C THR A 30 -32.24 -1.92 -24.53
N GLY A 31 -33.21 -1.75 -25.41
CA GLY A 31 -34.04 -0.55 -25.53
C GLY A 31 -34.05 -0.06 -26.97
N THR A 32 -34.22 1.25 -27.15
CA THR A 32 -34.36 1.90 -28.47
C THR A 32 -33.20 2.87 -28.77
N ILE A 33 -32.09 2.75 -28.04
CA ILE A 33 -31.00 3.74 -28.02
C ILE A 33 -29.68 3.04 -28.25
N SER A 34 -28.80 3.72 -28.98
CA SER A 34 -27.49 3.22 -29.41
C SER A 34 -26.71 2.51 -28.30
N VAL A 35 -26.23 1.31 -28.65
CA VAL A 35 -25.26 0.56 -27.87
C VAL A 35 -23.86 1.12 -28.14
N ASN A 36 -23.30 1.77 -27.13
CA ASN A 36 -22.07 2.56 -27.23
C ASN A 36 -20.81 1.76 -26.84
N ALA A 37 -20.96 0.67 -26.10
CA ALA A 37 -19.88 -0.24 -25.77
C ALA A 37 -20.38 -1.64 -25.44
N LEU A 38 -19.55 -2.64 -25.73
CA LEU A 38 -19.77 -4.04 -25.37
C LEU A 38 -18.45 -4.67 -24.91
N ALA A 39 -18.51 -5.51 -23.88
CA ALA A 39 -17.34 -6.24 -23.41
C ALA A 39 -17.72 -7.60 -22.82
N PHE A 40 -16.94 -8.62 -23.15
CA PHE A 40 -17.11 -9.96 -22.59
C PHE A 40 -16.29 -10.12 -21.31
N LYS A 41 -16.85 -10.82 -20.33
CA LYS A 41 -16.15 -11.32 -19.14
C LYS A 41 -16.42 -12.81 -18.98
N ALA A 42 -15.35 -13.59 -18.78
CA ALA A 42 -15.45 -14.98 -18.36
C ALA A 42 -14.94 -15.11 -16.93
N SER A 43 -15.76 -15.66 -16.03
CA SER A 43 -15.39 -15.96 -14.64
C SER A 43 -15.70 -17.42 -14.34
N GLY A 44 -14.66 -18.27 -14.46
CA GLY A 44 -14.81 -19.72 -14.37
C GLY A 44 -15.76 -20.24 -15.45
N LYS A 45 -16.92 -20.78 -15.05
CA LYS A 45 -17.97 -21.29 -15.95
C LYS A 45 -19.00 -20.23 -16.35
N GLN A 46 -18.99 -19.07 -15.69
CA GLN A 46 -19.94 -17.99 -15.95
C GLN A 46 -19.40 -17.08 -17.07
N HIS A 47 -20.27 -16.74 -18.02
CA HIS A 47 -19.95 -15.81 -19.10
C HIS A 47 -20.94 -14.66 -19.08
N TYR A 48 -20.42 -13.44 -19.02
CA TYR A 48 -21.20 -12.22 -19.03
C TYR A 48 -20.84 -11.37 -20.24
N LEU A 49 -21.86 -10.73 -20.82
CA LEU A 49 -21.71 -9.64 -21.77
C LEU A 49 -22.14 -8.36 -21.07
N PHE A 50 -21.21 -7.45 -20.87
CA PHE A 50 -21.50 -6.10 -20.43
C PHE A 50 -21.84 -5.22 -21.62
N GLY A 51 -22.78 -4.31 -21.43
CA GLY A 51 -23.15 -3.30 -22.40
C GLY A 51 -23.40 -1.95 -21.77
N ALA A 52 -23.08 -0.89 -22.50
CA ALA A 52 -23.46 0.47 -22.15
C ALA A 52 -24.18 1.11 -23.35
N THR A 53 -25.33 1.72 -23.10
CA THR A 53 -26.03 2.60 -24.05
C THR A 53 -25.78 4.05 -23.66
N ALA A 54 -26.40 5.02 -24.35
CA ALA A 54 -26.38 6.41 -23.90
C ALA A 54 -27.13 6.63 -22.57
N GLU A 55 -28.05 5.73 -22.21
CA GLU A 55 -28.92 5.89 -21.03
C GLU A 55 -28.65 4.90 -19.91
N LYS A 56 -28.12 3.71 -20.17
CA LYS A 56 -27.93 2.72 -19.10
C LYS A 56 -26.74 1.81 -19.28
N VAL A 57 -26.34 1.18 -18.19
CA VAL A 57 -25.31 0.13 -18.13
C VAL A 57 -25.99 -1.17 -17.71
N LEU A 58 -25.62 -2.27 -18.34
CA LEU A 58 -26.23 -3.58 -18.08
C LEU A 58 -25.20 -4.72 -18.18
N SER A 59 -25.45 -5.79 -17.43
CA SER A 59 -24.82 -7.09 -17.60
C SER A 59 -25.83 -8.08 -18.16
N ILE A 60 -25.38 -8.96 -19.03
CA ILE A 60 -26.19 -10.06 -19.57
C ILE A 60 -25.47 -11.35 -19.25
N ASN A 61 -26.09 -12.23 -18.46
CA ASN A 61 -25.60 -13.59 -18.30
C ASN A 61 -25.83 -14.35 -19.59
N ILE A 62 -24.77 -14.74 -20.27
CA ILE A 62 -24.80 -15.46 -21.56
C ILE A 62 -24.28 -16.88 -21.44
N THR A 63 -24.13 -17.39 -20.22
CA THR A 63 -23.57 -18.72 -19.92
C THR A 63 -24.34 -19.83 -20.62
N VAL A 64 -25.67 -19.80 -20.57
CA VAL A 64 -26.53 -20.81 -21.16
C VAL A 64 -27.25 -20.25 -22.37
N LYS A 65 -27.09 -20.91 -23.52
CA LYS A 65 -27.77 -20.52 -24.77
C LYS A 65 -29.29 -20.59 -24.60
N GLY A 66 -29.99 -19.50 -24.89
CA GLY A 66 -31.45 -19.40 -24.81
C GLY A 66 -32.00 -19.10 -23.41
N LYS A 67 -31.11 -18.87 -22.43
CA LYS A 67 -31.47 -18.42 -21.07
C LYS A 67 -30.66 -17.18 -20.70
N GLU A 68 -30.64 -16.20 -21.61
CA GLU A 68 -29.94 -14.94 -21.38
C GLU A 68 -30.72 -14.09 -20.39
N GLU A 69 -30.08 -13.74 -19.26
CA GLU A 69 -30.67 -12.91 -18.21
C GLU A 69 -30.00 -11.55 -18.21
N GLN A 70 -30.78 -10.48 -18.41
CA GLN A 70 -30.28 -9.11 -18.39
C GLN A 70 -30.50 -8.49 -17.00
N HIS A 71 -29.46 -7.82 -16.49
CA HIS A 71 -29.50 -7.04 -15.26
C HIS A 71 -29.06 -5.61 -15.55
N VAL A 72 -29.92 -4.64 -15.21
CA VAL A 72 -29.58 -3.21 -15.31
C VAL A 72 -28.74 -2.83 -14.10
N LEU A 73 -27.53 -2.34 -14.35
CA LEU A 73 -26.54 -2.00 -13.33
C LEU A 73 -26.56 -0.52 -12.96
N ASP A 74 -26.88 0.35 -13.91
CA ASP A 74 -27.08 1.79 -13.71
C ASP A 74 -28.03 2.34 -14.78
N LEU A 75 -28.82 3.35 -14.41
CA LEU A 75 -29.75 4.08 -15.28
C LEU A 75 -29.10 5.32 -15.90
N MET A 76 -27.76 5.35 -15.92
CA MET A 76 -26.96 6.37 -16.57
C MET A 76 -25.96 5.68 -17.50
N GLY A 77 -25.95 6.06 -18.78
CA GLY A 77 -25.10 5.45 -19.79
C GLY A 77 -23.73 6.11 -19.93
N CYS A 78 -23.18 6.04 -21.13
CA CYS A 78 -21.99 6.80 -21.54
C CYS A 78 -22.00 7.11 -23.03
N SER A 79 -21.16 8.05 -23.44
CA SER A 79 -20.86 8.30 -24.85
C SER A 79 -20.13 7.11 -25.49
N PRO A 80 -20.13 6.98 -26.83
CA PRO A 80 -19.28 6.02 -27.54
C PRO A 80 -17.83 6.09 -27.07
N ARG A 81 -17.16 4.93 -27.00
CA ARG A 81 -15.73 4.79 -26.61
C ARG A 81 -15.39 5.22 -25.19
N CYS A 82 -16.37 5.58 -24.37
CA CYS A 82 -16.19 5.90 -22.96
C CYS A 82 -16.44 4.70 -22.04
N ALA A 83 -16.31 3.46 -22.54
CA ALA A 83 -16.37 2.27 -21.71
C ALA A 83 -15.42 1.18 -22.20
N ILE A 84 -14.83 0.45 -21.25
CA ILE A 84 -13.79 -0.56 -21.50
C ILE A 84 -13.80 -1.62 -20.38
N MET A 85 -13.18 -2.76 -20.60
CA MET A 85 -12.99 -3.79 -19.57
C MET A 85 -11.62 -3.61 -18.90
N SER A 86 -11.55 -3.72 -17.57
CA SER A 86 -10.26 -3.75 -16.87
C SER A 86 -9.57 -5.11 -16.99
N ASP A 87 -8.28 -5.15 -16.63
CA ASP A 87 -7.49 -6.37 -16.68
C ASP A 87 -7.80 -7.33 -15.51
N ALA A 88 -7.12 -8.48 -15.51
CA ALA A 88 -7.28 -9.50 -14.46
C ALA A 88 -6.87 -8.99 -13.07
N LYS A 89 -5.90 -8.08 -12.99
CA LYS A 89 -5.45 -7.49 -11.71
C LYS A 89 -6.52 -6.61 -11.07
N GLN A 90 -7.50 -6.17 -11.85
CA GLN A 90 -8.69 -5.44 -11.41
C GLN A 90 -9.97 -6.25 -11.58
N ASP A 91 -9.88 -7.58 -11.49
CA ASP A 91 -11.00 -8.50 -11.52
C ASP A 91 -11.94 -8.32 -12.72
N HIS A 92 -11.43 -7.91 -13.88
CA HIS A 92 -12.22 -7.73 -15.11
C HIS A 92 -13.53 -6.97 -14.86
N GLN A 93 -13.41 -5.79 -14.28
CA GLN A 93 -14.52 -4.87 -14.04
C GLN A 93 -14.85 -4.12 -15.33
N PHE A 94 -16.14 -3.95 -15.61
CA PHE A 94 -16.57 -3.09 -16.71
C PHE A 94 -16.51 -1.63 -16.25
N VAL A 95 -15.73 -0.82 -16.97
CA VAL A 95 -15.38 0.55 -16.61
C VAL A 95 -16.13 1.50 -17.53
N VAL A 96 -16.86 2.46 -16.97
CA VAL A 96 -17.67 3.43 -17.72
C VAL A 96 -17.32 4.85 -17.29
N GLY A 97 -16.84 5.65 -18.23
CA GLY A 97 -16.52 7.06 -18.07
C GLY A 97 -17.74 7.93 -18.34
N ARG A 98 -18.03 8.83 -17.38
CA ARG A 98 -19.00 9.90 -17.52
C ARG A 98 -18.31 11.26 -17.30
N ARG A 99 -19.07 12.34 -17.43
CA ARG A 99 -18.55 13.70 -17.28
C ARG A 99 -17.94 13.95 -15.90
N ASP A 100 -18.51 13.38 -14.85
CA ASP A 100 -18.18 13.60 -13.45
C ASP A 100 -17.19 12.59 -12.87
N ALA A 101 -17.23 11.35 -13.36
CA ALA A 101 -16.47 10.25 -12.76
C ALA A 101 -16.26 9.08 -13.74
N VAL A 102 -15.44 8.13 -13.30
CA VAL A 102 -15.32 6.80 -13.90
C VAL A 102 -15.90 5.79 -12.91
N TYR A 103 -16.79 4.96 -13.40
CA TYR A 103 -17.57 4.00 -12.63
C TYR A 103 -17.17 2.57 -12.98
N PHE A 104 -17.02 1.72 -11.97
CA PHE A 104 -16.65 0.32 -12.13
C PHE A 104 -17.85 -0.57 -11.85
N TYR A 105 -18.03 -1.61 -12.65
CA TYR A 105 -19.17 -2.52 -12.56
C TYR A 105 -18.74 -3.98 -12.54
N GLN A 106 -19.46 -4.75 -11.77
CA GLN A 106 -19.43 -6.21 -11.73
C GLN A 106 -20.77 -6.75 -12.24
N ALA A 107 -20.85 -8.07 -12.44
CA ALA A 107 -22.08 -8.71 -12.92
C ALA A 107 -23.28 -8.44 -12.01
N GLU A 108 -23.03 -8.36 -10.70
CA GLU A 108 -24.05 -8.21 -9.66
C GLU A 108 -24.42 -6.75 -9.33
N GLY A 109 -23.61 -5.78 -9.77
CA GLY A 109 -23.86 -4.39 -9.42
C GLY A 109 -22.69 -3.44 -9.61
N ARG A 110 -22.90 -2.23 -9.11
CA ARG A 110 -21.94 -1.13 -9.17
C ARG A 110 -20.86 -1.29 -8.09
N GLY A 111 -19.61 -1.17 -8.52
CA GLY A 111 -18.42 -1.13 -7.68
C GLY A 111 -17.96 0.30 -7.38
N PRO A 112 -16.64 0.52 -7.18
CA PRO A 112 -16.10 1.83 -6.85
C PRO A 112 -16.28 2.84 -7.99
N CYS A 113 -16.18 4.12 -7.65
CA CYS A 113 -16.08 5.19 -8.63
C CYS A 113 -15.01 6.21 -8.23
N PHE A 114 -14.42 6.84 -9.23
CA PHE A 114 -13.36 7.83 -9.05
C PHE A 114 -13.79 9.11 -9.76
N ALA A 115 -13.73 10.24 -9.06
CA ALA A 115 -14.12 11.54 -9.61
C ALA A 115 -13.08 12.01 -10.64
N PHE A 116 -13.56 12.53 -11.76
CA PHE A 116 -12.73 13.06 -12.84
C PHE A 116 -13.48 14.24 -13.47
N GLU A 117 -12.88 15.43 -13.41
CA GLU A 117 -13.51 16.66 -13.90
C GLU A 117 -13.53 16.78 -15.44
N GLU A 118 -12.70 16.01 -16.12
CA GLU A 118 -12.52 16.08 -17.57
C GLU A 118 -13.72 15.45 -18.31
N GLU A 119 -14.16 16.13 -19.38
CA GLU A 119 -15.12 15.55 -20.32
C GLU A 119 -14.44 14.45 -21.14
N LYS A 120 -14.77 13.20 -20.84
CA LYS A 120 -14.13 12.01 -21.41
C LYS A 120 -14.62 11.81 -22.83
N VAL A 121 -13.67 11.60 -23.73
CA VAL A 121 -13.89 11.30 -25.14
C VAL A 121 -13.60 9.83 -25.41
N LEU A 122 -12.58 9.28 -24.77
CA LEU A 122 -12.15 7.90 -24.94
C LEU A 122 -11.58 7.36 -23.64
N LEU A 123 -11.90 6.10 -23.34
CA LEU A 123 -11.23 5.30 -22.33
C LEU A 123 -10.47 4.15 -22.99
N HIS A 124 -9.27 3.89 -22.51
CA HIS A 124 -8.52 2.67 -22.82
C HIS A 124 -7.95 2.08 -21.54
N TRP A 125 -7.83 0.76 -21.50
CA TRP A 125 -7.24 0.06 -20.36
C TRP A 125 -5.92 -0.59 -20.78
N PHE A 126 -4.85 -0.30 -20.06
CA PHE A 126 -3.52 -0.81 -20.37
C PHE A 126 -2.81 -1.27 -19.10
N ARG A 127 -2.66 -2.60 -18.94
CA ARG A 127 -2.08 -3.21 -17.73
C ARG A 127 -2.87 -2.78 -16.49
N SER A 128 -2.24 -2.12 -15.51
CA SER A 128 -2.91 -1.56 -14.33
C SER A 128 -3.36 -0.10 -14.50
N TYR A 129 -3.18 0.49 -15.69
CA TYR A 129 -3.45 1.89 -15.96
C TYR A 129 -4.78 2.10 -16.67
N LEU A 130 -5.52 3.10 -16.23
CA LEU A 130 -6.62 3.69 -16.99
C LEU A 130 -6.09 4.85 -17.81
N VAL A 131 -6.26 4.78 -19.12
CA VAL A 131 -5.97 5.87 -20.04
C VAL A 131 -7.28 6.60 -20.30
N VAL A 132 -7.26 7.91 -20.10
CA VAL A 132 -8.38 8.80 -20.36
C VAL A 132 -7.93 9.82 -21.39
N VAL A 133 -8.72 9.95 -22.45
CA VAL A 133 -8.64 11.09 -23.36
C VAL A 133 -9.77 12.03 -22.98
N GLY A 134 -9.42 13.21 -22.47
CA GLY A 134 -10.36 14.24 -22.04
C GLY A 134 -10.28 15.48 -22.93
N LYS A 135 -11.37 16.24 -23.03
CA LYS A 135 -11.32 17.59 -23.62
C LYS A 135 -10.63 18.56 -22.68
N ASP A 136 -9.75 19.40 -23.21
CA ASP A 136 -9.09 20.46 -22.44
C ASP A 136 -10.07 21.62 -22.19
N THR A 137 -10.69 21.64 -21.01
CA THR A 137 -11.63 22.70 -20.60
C THR A 137 -10.94 23.90 -19.95
N LYS A 138 -9.64 23.82 -19.63
CA LYS A 138 -8.90 24.85 -18.87
C LYS A 138 -8.39 25.99 -19.75
N HIS A 139 -8.27 25.77 -21.08
CA HIS A 139 -7.83 26.79 -22.03
C HIS A 139 -8.74 26.88 -23.27
N PRO A 140 -9.90 27.56 -23.17
CA PRO A 140 -10.93 27.64 -24.23
C PRO A 140 -10.56 28.49 -25.45
N LEU A 141 -9.37 29.13 -25.47
CA LEU A 141 -8.93 29.90 -26.64
C LEU A 141 -8.54 28.94 -27.77
N THR A 142 -9.36 28.91 -28.82
CA THR A 142 -9.09 28.27 -30.12
C THR A 142 -7.68 28.58 -30.60
N THR A 143 -6.87 27.56 -30.91
CA THR A 143 -5.62 27.77 -31.62
C THR A 143 -5.36 26.71 -32.69
N VAL A 144 -4.98 27.24 -33.86
CA VAL A 144 -4.38 26.68 -35.08
C VAL A 144 -4.91 25.30 -35.55
N GLN A 145 -5.61 25.31 -36.69
CA GLN A 145 -6.04 24.14 -37.51
C GLN A 145 -7.38 23.45 -37.18
N GLY A 146 -8.18 23.93 -36.23
CA GLY A 146 -9.55 23.40 -36.03
C GLY A 146 -9.63 22.01 -35.40
N LEU A 147 -8.50 21.48 -34.90
CA LEU A 147 -8.43 20.22 -34.17
C LEU A 147 -9.00 20.37 -32.76
N GLU A 148 -9.72 19.35 -32.28
CA GLU A 148 -10.23 19.31 -30.92
C GLU A 148 -9.07 19.24 -29.92
N LYS A 149 -9.08 20.13 -28.91
CA LYS A 149 -8.05 20.13 -27.86
C LYS A 149 -8.32 19.00 -26.88
N THR A 150 -7.54 17.94 -27.00
CA THR A 150 -7.60 16.78 -26.11
C THR A 150 -6.33 16.67 -25.27
N VAL A 151 -6.46 16.09 -24.08
CA VAL A 151 -5.37 15.72 -23.18
C VAL A 151 -5.41 14.20 -23.02
N VAL A 152 -4.25 13.56 -23.13
CA VAL A 152 -4.11 12.14 -22.83
C VAL A 152 -3.51 12.02 -21.44
N SER A 153 -4.24 11.38 -20.54
CA SER A 153 -3.85 11.17 -19.16
C SER A 153 -3.87 9.68 -18.83
N VAL A 154 -2.77 9.19 -18.24
CA VAL A 154 -2.59 7.79 -17.82
C VAL A 154 -2.60 7.76 -16.30
N TYR A 155 -3.60 7.11 -15.72
CA TYR A 155 -3.85 7.06 -14.29
C TYR A 155 -3.52 5.69 -13.72
N ASP A 156 -2.75 5.68 -12.64
CA ASP A 156 -2.66 4.51 -11.75
C ASP A 156 -3.75 4.66 -10.69
N ILE A 157 -4.84 3.91 -10.87
CA ILE A 157 -6.00 3.99 -9.97
C ILE A 157 -5.68 3.37 -8.61
N GLN A 158 -4.83 2.33 -8.55
CA GLN A 158 -4.48 1.66 -7.30
C GLN A 158 -3.67 2.59 -6.40
N ASN A 159 -2.63 3.20 -6.98
CA ASN A 159 -1.71 4.08 -6.26
C ASN A 159 -2.19 5.55 -6.27
N LYS A 160 -3.35 5.85 -6.87
CA LYS A 160 -4.00 7.16 -6.94
C LYS A 160 -3.08 8.28 -7.45
N PHE A 161 -2.31 8.02 -8.51
CA PHE A 161 -1.45 9.04 -9.11
C PHE A 161 -1.57 9.09 -10.64
N VAL A 162 -1.16 10.23 -11.20
CA VAL A 162 -1.11 10.48 -12.65
C VAL A 162 0.28 10.10 -13.16
N ALA A 163 0.37 9.00 -13.91
CA ALA A 163 1.63 8.50 -14.45
C ALA A 163 2.11 9.31 -15.65
N TYR A 164 1.19 9.81 -16.46
CA TYR A 164 1.47 10.66 -17.61
C TYR A 164 0.27 11.57 -17.87
N SER A 165 0.53 12.81 -18.27
CA SER A 165 -0.51 13.72 -18.75
C SER A 165 0.11 14.72 -19.70
N ALA A 166 -0.40 14.79 -20.93
CA ALA A 166 0.08 15.76 -21.91
C ALA A 166 -1.04 16.20 -22.87
N PRO A 167 -1.08 17.49 -23.27
CA PRO A 167 -1.90 17.92 -24.39
C PRO A 167 -1.54 17.13 -25.64
N THR A 168 -2.51 16.50 -26.25
CA THR A 168 -2.37 15.74 -27.49
C THR A 168 -3.64 16.03 -28.30
N PRO A 169 -3.69 17.12 -29.08
CA PRO A 169 -4.89 17.50 -29.85
C PRO A 169 -5.22 16.47 -30.92
N GLY A 170 -6.50 16.31 -31.25
CA GLY A 170 -6.95 15.48 -32.37
C GLY A 170 -6.73 13.98 -32.19
N VAL A 171 -6.82 13.45 -30.96
CA VAL A 171 -6.71 11.99 -30.73
C VAL A 171 -7.82 11.26 -31.48
N VAL A 172 -7.44 10.34 -32.36
CA VAL A 172 -8.33 9.46 -33.11
C VAL A 172 -8.57 8.17 -32.35
N ASP A 173 -7.53 7.55 -31.81
CA ASP A 173 -7.64 6.30 -31.06
C ASP A 173 -6.46 6.08 -30.11
N VAL A 174 -6.68 5.22 -29.11
CA VAL A 174 -5.66 4.72 -28.21
C VAL A 174 -5.76 3.20 -28.21
N PHE A 175 -4.65 2.54 -28.50
CA PHE A 175 -4.59 1.08 -28.54
C PHE A 175 -3.26 0.60 -27.97
N SER A 176 -3.19 -0.69 -27.65
CA SER A 176 -1.99 -1.28 -27.05
C SER A 176 -1.60 -2.55 -27.75
N GLU A 177 -0.37 -2.60 -28.26
CA GLU A 177 0.20 -3.75 -28.95
C GLU A 177 1.67 -3.93 -28.57
N TRP A 178 2.16 -5.17 -28.61
CA TRP A 178 3.55 -5.52 -28.25
C TRP A 178 3.96 -5.04 -26.85
N GLY A 179 3.00 -4.95 -25.93
CA GLY A 179 3.24 -4.46 -24.58
C GLY A 179 3.52 -2.96 -24.48
N LEU A 180 3.21 -2.18 -25.53
CA LEU A 180 3.34 -0.73 -25.58
C LEU A 180 1.95 -0.09 -25.74
N LEU A 181 1.86 1.21 -25.42
CA LEU A 181 0.65 2.00 -25.57
C LEU A 181 0.84 3.01 -26.71
N PHE A 182 -0.08 3.05 -27.64
CA PHE A 182 -0.03 3.92 -28.81
C PHE A 182 -1.20 4.89 -28.83
N VAL A 183 -0.93 6.13 -29.26
CA VAL A 183 -1.93 7.18 -29.45
C VAL A 183 -1.89 7.65 -30.90
N LEU A 184 -2.96 7.40 -31.66
CA LEU A 184 -3.13 7.83 -33.04
C LEU A 184 -3.80 9.20 -33.08
N VAL A 185 -3.24 10.13 -33.85
CA VAL A 185 -3.73 11.51 -33.99
C VAL A 185 -4.16 11.79 -35.43
N GLN A 186 -5.09 12.74 -35.61
CA GLN A 186 -5.69 13.08 -36.91
C GLN A 186 -4.69 13.53 -37.97
N ASP A 187 -3.53 14.05 -37.57
CA ASP A 187 -2.44 14.45 -38.47
C ASP A 187 -1.59 13.25 -38.96
N GLY A 188 -2.00 12.02 -38.65
CA GLY A 188 -1.33 10.79 -39.04
C GLY A 188 -0.14 10.41 -38.16
N LYS A 189 0.15 11.17 -37.09
CA LYS A 189 1.20 10.80 -36.14
C LYS A 189 0.73 9.71 -35.20
N LEU A 190 1.67 8.83 -34.86
CA LEU A 190 1.50 7.78 -33.86
C LEU A 190 2.51 8.00 -32.73
N TYR A 191 2.01 8.30 -31.54
CA TYR A 191 2.85 8.44 -30.35
C TYR A 191 2.95 7.09 -29.64
N CYS A 192 4.17 6.70 -29.27
CA CYS A 192 4.43 5.53 -28.45
C CYS A 192 4.72 5.96 -27.01
N LEU A 193 3.89 5.51 -26.07
CA LEU A 193 4.08 5.69 -24.64
C LEU A 193 4.69 4.42 -24.06
N GLN A 194 5.98 4.51 -23.72
CA GLN A 194 6.73 3.43 -23.10
C GLN A 194 6.81 3.64 -21.58
N GLU A 195 6.38 2.62 -20.85
CA GLU A 195 6.50 2.58 -19.40
C GLU A 195 7.98 2.47 -18.98
N LYS A 196 8.42 3.33 -18.07
CA LYS A 196 9.76 3.23 -17.46
C LYS A 196 9.85 2.01 -16.55
N ASP A 197 11.06 1.47 -16.40
CA ASP A 197 11.33 0.42 -15.42
C ASP A 197 11.12 0.94 -13.97
N THR A 198 10.96 0.00 -13.05
CA THR A 198 10.64 0.29 -11.63
C THR A 198 11.73 1.11 -10.96
N GLN A 199 13.01 0.84 -11.24
CA GLN A 199 14.13 1.55 -10.64
C GLN A 199 14.13 3.03 -11.08
N SER A 200 14.00 3.29 -12.38
CA SER A 200 13.86 4.65 -12.92
C SER A 200 12.67 5.41 -12.33
N LYS A 201 11.54 4.73 -12.08
CA LYS A 201 10.37 5.34 -11.43
C LYS A 201 10.67 5.72 -9.98
N LEU A 202 11.28 4.81 -9.21
CA LEU A 202 11.65 5.06 -7.82
C LEU A 202 12.63 6.24 -7.72
N GLU A 203 13.65 6.29 -8.57
CA GLU A 203 14.59 7.43 -8.63
C GLU A 203 13.90 8.77 -8.88
N LEU A 204 12.90 8.80 -9.78
CA LEU A 204 12.10 10.01 -10.04
C LEU A 204 11.26 10.41 -8.82
N LEU A 205 10.72 9.44 -8.08
CA LEU A 205 9.95 9.70 -6.86
C LEU A 205 10.83 10.21 -5.73
N PHE A 206 12.04 9.65 -5.55
CA PHE A 206 13.01 10.13 -4.56
C PHE A 206 13.44 11.57 -4.87
N LYS A 207 13.72 11.89 -6.14
CA LYS A 207 14.05 13.25 -6.57
C LYS A 207 12.93 14.27 -6.29
N LYS A 208 11.67 13.81 -6.27
CA LYS A 208 10.49 14.63 -5.95
C LYS A 208 10.08 14.55 -4.47
N ASN A 209 10.84 13.85 -3.62
CA ASN A 209 10.52 13.56 -2.22
C ASN A 209 9.15 12.87 -2.00
N GLN A 210 8.68 12.09 -2.98
CA GLN A 210 7.40 11.38 -2.94
C GLN A 210 7.57 9.95 -2.40
N TYR A 211 8.08 9.82 -1.18
CA TYR A 211 8.46 8.52 -0.59
C TYR A 211 7.27 7.61 -0.27
N SER A 212 6.14 8.16 0.16
CA SER A 212 4.92 7.37 0.40
C SER A 212 4.43 6.67 -0.87
N MET A 213 4.47 7.37 -2.00
CA MET A 213 4.15 6.81 -3.32
C MET A 213 5.19 5.79 -3.76
N ALA A 214 6.48 6.02 -3.48
CA ALA A 214 7.54 5.06 -3.77
C ALA A 214 7.34 3.73 -3.02
N ILE A 215 6.96 3.78 -1.74
CA ILE A 215 6.62 2.59 -0.94
C ILE A 215 5.41 1.86 -1.53
N SER A 216 4.34 2.59 -1.88
CA SER A 216 3.14 2.00 -2.49
C SER A 216 3.47 1.31 -3.82
N LEU A 217 4.25 1.98 -4.67
CA LEU A 217 4.70 1.47 -5.96
C LEU A 217 5.55 0.20 -5.78
N ALA A 218 6.54 0.23 -4.89
CA ALA A 218 7.41 -0.91 -4.61
C ALA A 218 6.61 -2.13 -4.13
N LYS A 219 5.67 -1.93 -3.19
CA LYS A 219 4.78 -3.00 -2.72
C LYS A 219 3.87 -3.55 -3.83
N SER A 220 3.29 -2.69 -4.65
CA SER A 220 2.39 -3.10 -5.75
C SER A 220 3.10 -3.91 -6.85
N GLN A 221 4.40 -3.68 -7.03
CA GLN A 221 5.21 -4.34 -8.06
C GLN A 221 6.02 -5.51 -7.51
N GLN A 222 5.77 -5.93 -6.26
CA GLN A 222 6.51 -7.01 -5.59
C GLN A 222 8.03 -6.78 -5.64
N TYR A 223 8.44 -5.53 -5.40
CA TYR A 223 9.85 -5.17 -5.30
C TYR A 223 10.50 -5.92 -4.13
N ASP A 224 11.81 -6.14 -4.22
CA ASP A 224 12.54 -6.92 -3.22
C ASP A 224 12.50 -6.27 -1.83
N GLU A 225 12.43 -7.10 -0.80
CA GLU A 225 12.36 -6.64 0.60
C GLU A 225 13.60 -5.81 0.99
N ASP A 226 14.78 -6.13 0.44
CA ASP A 226 16.01 -5.38 0.71
C ASP A 226 15.95 -3.97 0.10
N GLY A 227 15.47 -3.85 -1.13
CA GLY A 227 15.18 -2.57 -1.78
C GLY A 227 14.09 -1.77 -1.06
N LEU A 228 13.04 -2.42 -0.55
CA LEU A 228 12.00 -1.76 0.23
C LEU A 228 12.53 -1.18 1.54
N VAL A 229 13.45 -1.89 2.22
CA VAL A 229 14.14 -1.37 3.41
C VAL A 229 14.97 -0.13 3.08
N ASP A 230 15.61 -0.08 1.92
CA ASP A 230 16.34 1.11 1.49
C ASP A 230 15.41 2.32 1.29
N ILE A 231 14.21 2.10 0.74
CA ILE A 231 13.18 3.15 0.62
C ILE A 231 12.80 3.71 2.00
N PHE A 232 12.54 2.84 2.97
CA PHE A 232 12.23 3.25 4.34
C PHE A 232 13.39 4.01 5.00
N ARG A 233 14.63 3.58 4.77
CA ARG A 233 15.84 4.28 5.23
C ARG A 233 15.92 5.69 4.65
N GLN A 234 15.82 5.83 3.33
CA GLN A 234 15.87 7.14 2.66
C GLN A 234 14.72 8.06 3.09
N TYR A 235 13.53 7.49 3.29
CA TYR A 235 12.38 8.24 3.78
C TYR A 235 12.57 8.74 5.21
N GLY A 236 13.06 7.88 6.12
CA GLY A 236 13.41 8.25 7.48
C GLY A 236 14.48 9.34 7.52
N ASP A 237 15.50 9.23 6.67
CA ASP A 237 16.57 10.23 6.55
C ASP A 237 16.03 11.59 6.09
N HIS A 238 15.15 11.58 5.08
CA HIS A 238 14.49 12.79 4.60
C HIS A 238 13.65 13.45 5.71
N LEU A 239 12.78 12.69 6.39
CA LEU A 239 11.94 13.20 7.48
C LEU A 239 12.78 13.74 8.64
N SER A 240 13.84 13.01 9.03
CA SER A 240 14.75 13.44 10.08
C SER A 240 15.49 14.73 9.72
N SER A 241 15.88 14.93 8.46
CA SER A 241 16.51 16.18 8.01
C SER A 241 15.52 17.36 7.97
N LYS A 242 14.23 17.08 7.75
CA LYS A 242 13.15 18.07 7.77
C LYS A 242 12.72 18.46 9.21
N GLY A 243 13.16 17.71 10.21
CA GLY A 243 12.79 17.91 11.62
C GLY A 243 11.56 17.10 12.07
N ASP A 244 10.95 16.32 11.17
CA ASP A 244 9.88 15.37 11.53
C ASP A 244 10.49 14.07 12.07
N HIS A 245 10.88 14.12 13.33
CA HIS A 245 11.57 13.01 13.99
C HIS A 245 10.62 11.87 14.39
N GLU A 246 9.37 12.17 14.69
CA GLU A 246 8.35 11.17 15.02
C GLU A 246 8.04 10.32 13.78
N GLY A 247 7.75 10.97 12.64
CA GLY A 247 7.54 10.27 11.38
C GLY A 247 8.78 9.48 10.95
N ALA A 248 9.98 10.01 11.16
CA ALA A 248 11.23 9.33 10.83
C ALA A 248 11.42 8.02 11.61
N VAL A 249 11.15 8.01 12.92
CA VAL A 249 11.25 6.78 13.74
C VAL A 249 10.32 5.69 13.24
N GLN A 250 9.08 6.03 12.89
CA GLN A 250 8.13 5.06 12.34
C GLN A 250 8.67 4.38 11.08
N GLN A 251 9.37 5.12 10.22
CA GLN A 251 10.00 4.53 9.03
C GLN A 251 11.20 3.65 9.42
N TYR A 252 12.05 4.09 10.34
CA TYR A 252 13.19 3.27 10.78
C TYR A 252 12.77 1.98 11.48
N ILE A 253 11.65 1.94 12.19
CA ILE A 253 11.11 0.71 12.80
C ILE A 253 10.82 -0.37 11.74
N MET A 254 10.40 0.05 10.54
CA MET A 254 10.17 -0.86 9.40
C MET A 254 11.47 -1.47 8.88
N THR A 255 12.62 -0.84 9.13
CA THR A 255 13.95 -1.31 8.68
C THR A 255 14.61 -2.32 9.64
N ILE A 256 14.05 -2.52 10.83
CA ILE A 256 14.62 -3.42 11.85
C ILE A 256 14.69 -4.86 11.32
N GLY A 257 15.89 -5.44 11.40
CA GLY A 257 16.23 -6.78 10.91
C GLY A 257 17.17 -6.76 9.71
N LYS A 258 17.29 -5.61 9.03
CA LYS A 258 18.13 -5.42 7.85
C LYS A 258 19.07 -4.24 8.00
N LEU A 259 18.58 -3.10 8.51
CA LEU A 259 19.40 -1.94 8.83
C LEU A 259 20.04 -2.07 10.21
N GLU A 260 21.31 -1.70 10.33
CA GLU A 260 22.04 -1.72 11.60
C GLU A 260 21.45 -0.71 12.61
N ALA A 261 21.14 -1.17 13.83
CA ALA A 261 20.51 -0.32 14.84
C ALA A 261 21.37 0.90 15.24
N SER A 262 22.70 0.77 15.20
CA SER A 262 23.64 1.87 15.50
C SER A 262 23.46 3.07 14.55
N TYR A 263 23.02 2.84 13.31
CA TYR A 263 22.73 3.90 12.34
C TYR A 263 21.60 4.79 12.83
N VAL A 264 20.50 4.18 13.29
CA VAL A 264 19.31 4.87 13.75
C VAL A 264 19.56 5.51 15.12
N ILE A 265 20.17 4.78 16.05
CA ILE A 265 20.44 5.26 17.42
C ILE A 265 21.23 6.57 17.38
N ARG A 266 22.31 6.64 16.57
CA ARG A 266 23.14 7.86 16.44
C ARG A 266 22.34 9.11 16.02
N LYS A 267 21.23 8.96 15.31
CA LYS A 267 20.38 10.09 14.87
C LYS A 267 19.46 10.63 15.96
N PHE A 268 19.20 9.83 17.01
CA PHE A 268 18.27 10.17 18.10
C PHE A 268 18.95 10.25 19.47
N LEU A 269 20.29 10.29 19.54
CA LEU A 269 21.03 10.44 20.81
C LEU A 269 20.84 11.80 21.50
N ASP A 270 20.30 12.80 20.81
CA ASP A 270 19.98 14.10 21.40
C ASP A 270 18.93 13.93 22.52
N ALA A 271 19.17 14.54 23.67
CA ALA A 271 18.27 14.51 24.83
C ALA A 271 16.84 14.99 24.50
N GLN A 272 16.69 15.90 23.53
CA GLN A 272 15.37 16.37 23.09
C GLN A 272 14.57 15.28 22.35
N ARG A 273 15.22 14.20 21.91
CA ARG A 273 14.64 13.14 21.07
C ARG A 273 14.58 11.79 21.78
N ILE A 274 14.72 11.79 23.10
CA ILE A 274 14.76 10.57 23.91
C ILE A 274 13.49 9.71 23.76
N HIS A 275 12.31 10.32 23.55
CA HIS A 275 11.07 9.58 23.28
C HIS A 275 11.13 8.77 21.97
N ASN A 276 11.64 9.40 20.91
CA ASN A 276 11.83 8.79 19.60
C ASN A 276 12.84 7.63 19.65
N LEU A 277 13.95 7.82 20.38
CA LEU A 277 14.92 6.75 20.62
C LEU A 277 14.31 5.59 21.42
N THR A 278 13.53 5.91 22.46
CA THR A 278 12.85 4.91 23.30
C THR A 278 11.90 4.05 22.47
N GLU A 279 11.11 4.66 21.59
CA GLU A 279 10.16 3.93 20.73
C GLU A 279 10.89 2.97 19.77
N TYR A 280 11.98 3.43 19.14
CA TYR A 280 12.79 2.58 18.27
C TYR A 280 13.39 1.37 19.03
N LEU A 281 13.97 1.60 20.21
CA LEU A 281 14.56 0.54 21.05
C LEU A 281 13.50 -0.45 21.57
N GLN A 282 12.31 0.03 21.94
CA GLN A 282 11.19 -0.85 22.30
C GLN A 282 10.79 -1.76 21.13
N ALA A 283 10.69 -1.21 19.91
CA ALA A 283 10.38 -2.00 18.72
C ALA A 283 11.48 -3.04 18.41
N LEU A 284 12.75 -2.68 18.65
CA LEU A 284 13.88 -3.58 18.49
C LEU A 284 13.80 -4.77 19.46
N HIS A 285 13.44 -4.53 20.72
CA HIS A 285 13.20 -5.59 21.71
C HIS A 285 12.03 -6.49 21.36
N ARG A 286 10.90 -5.93 20.89
CA ARG A 286 9.73 -6.72 20.47
C ARG A 286 10.06 -7.67 19.31
N LYS A 287 11.03 -7.33 18.47
CA LYS A 287 11.53 -8.17 17.37
C LYS A 287 12.62 -9.17 17.81
N GLY A 288 13.06 -9.13 19.07
CA GLY A 288 14.09 -10.03 19.60
C GLY A 288 15.51 -9.80 19.04
N LEU A 289 15.77 -8.61 18.50
CA LEU A 289 17.05 -8.25 17.87
C LEU A 289 17.86 -7.23 18.70
N ALA A 290 17.46 -7.02 19.95
CA ALA A 290 18.16 -6.13 20.87
C ALA A 290 19.38 -6.84 21.48
N THR A 291 20.43 -6.06 21.75
CA THR A 291 21.65 -6.53 22.43
C THR A 291 21.65 -6.01 23.87
N GLU A 292 22.64 -6.43 24.65
CA GLU A 292 22.90 -5.90 26.00
C GLU A 292 23.01 -4.36 26.02
N ASP A 293 23.77 -3.79 25.09
CA ASP A 293 23.95 -2.33 24.96
C ASP A 293 22.63 -1.62 24.68
N HIS A 294 21.79 -2.21 23.81
CA HIS A 294 20.46 -1.66 23.49
C HIS A 294 19.53 -1.68 24.71
N THR A 295 19.61 -2.73 25.53
CA THR A 295 18.86 -2.87 26.78
C THR A 295 19.27 -1.79 27.78
N THR A 296 20.58 -1.64 27.98
CA THR A 296 21.14 -0.62 28.87
C THR A 296 20.74 0.78 28.42
N LEU A 297 20.80 1.06 27.12
CA LEU A 297 20.40 2.34 26.56
C LEU A 297 18.90 2.61 26.75
N LEU A 298 18.05 1.60 26.54
CA LEU A 298 16.59 1.72 26.73
C LEU A 298 16.23 2.01 28.19
N LEU A 299 16.84 1.28 29.13
CA LEU A 299 16.64 1.52 30.56
C LEU A 299 17.11 2.92 30.96
N ASN A 300 18.27 3.36 30.47
CA ASN A 300 18.75 4.72 30.67
C ASN A 300 17.82 5.78 30.06
N CYS A 301 17.09 5.45 28.99
CA CYS A 301 16.07 6.35 28.44
C CYS A 301 14.87 6.48 29.38
N TYR A 302 14.35 5.37 29.91
CA TYR A 302 13.24 5.39 30.87
C TYR A 302 13.57 6.15 32.14
N THR A 303 14.77 5.95 32.69
CA THR A 303 15.19 6.61 33.94
C THR A 303 15.31 8.11 33.76
N LYS A 304 15.83 8.58 32.61
CA LYS A 304 15.89 10.01 32.26
C LYS A 304 14.51 10.62 31.99
N LEU A 305 13.58 9.84 31.46
CA LEU A 305 12.20 10.27 31.21
C LEU A 305 11.31 10.26 32.46
N GLN A 306 11.78 9.66 33.56
CA GLN A 306 10.98 9.41 34.77
C GLN A 306 9.66 8.68 34.46
N ASP A 307 9.70 7.78 33.48
CA ASP A 307 8.52 7.00 33.05
C ASP A 307 8.49 5.67 33.83
N ASP A 308 8.19 5.79 35.13
CA ASP A 308 8.22 4.68 36.10
C ASP A 308 7.26 3.55 35.71
N ASP A 309 6.12 3.91 35.10
CA ASP A 309 5.11 2.98 34.62
C ASP A 309 5.61 2.13 33.46
N LYS A 310 6.22 2.76 32.43
CA LYS A 310 6.76 1.99 31.29
C LYS A 310 7.98 1.17 31.69
N LEU A 311 8.84 1.70 32.56
CA LEU A 311 9.96 0.94 33.11
C LEU A 311 9.45 -0.31 33.83
N SER A 312 8.51 -0.14 34.76
CA SER A 312 7.96 -1.25 35.54
C SER A 312 7.26 -2.27 34.64
N ARG A 313 6.47 -1.83 33.65
CA ARG A 313 5.84 -2.75 32.68
C ARG A 313 6.85 -3.50 31.83
N PHE A 314 7.92 -2.83 31.39
CA PHE A 314 8.98 -3.46 30.59
C PHE A 314 9.74 -4.51 31.41
N VAL A 315 10.09 -4.16 32.65
CA VAL A 315 10.83 -5.02 33.58
C VAL A 315 9.99 -6.20 34.09
N MET A 316 8.72 -5.96 34.42
CA MET A 316 7.81 -6.96 35.00
C MET A 316 7.07 -7.79 33.93
N ALA A 317 7.30 -7.53 32.64
CA ALA A 317 6.72 -8.33 31.57
C ALA A 317 7.07 -9.82 31.74
N LYS A 318 6.13 -10.70 31.38
CA LYS A 318 6.34 -12.16 31.44
C LYS A 318 7.34 -12.62 30.38
N ASP A 319 7.38 -11.95 29.24
CA ASP A 319 8.27 -12.24 28.13
C ASP A 319 9.52 -11.35 28.23
N THR A 320 10.53 -11.81 28.96
CA THR A 320 11.81 -11.10 29.09
C THR A 320 12.69 -11.38 27.87
N TYR A 321 12.64 -10.47 26.89
CA TYR A 321 13.53 -10.46 25.70
C TYR A 321 14.76 -9.58 25.94
N PHE A 322 15.36 -9.65 27.13
CA PHE A 322 16.53 -8.84 27.51
C PHE A 322 17.38 -9.56 28.57
N GLU A 323 18.65 -9.16 28.70
CA GLU A 323 19.56 -9.73 29.70
C GLU A 323 19.25 -9.23 31.11
N VAL A 324 18.88 -10.17 31.98
CA VAL A 324 18.33 -9.88 33.31
C VAL A 324 19.36 -9.26 34.25
N GLU A 325 20.61 -9.76 34.27
CA GLU A 325 21.65 -9.21 35.14
C GLU A 325 21.95 -7.75 34.84
N VAL A 326 21.92 -7.38 33.56
CA VAL A 326 22.22 -6.03 33.07
C VAL A 326 21.09 -5.09 33.45
N ALA A 327 19.85 -5.54 33.29
CA ALA A 327 18.69 -4.81 33.75
C ALA A 327 18.71 -4.56 35.26
N ILE A 328 19.11 -5.55 36.07
CA ILE A 328 19.27 -5.41 37.52
C ILE A 328 20.35 -4.37 37.84
N LYS A 329 21.53 -4.45 37.20
CA LYS A 329 22.64 -3.50 37.42
C LYS A 329 22.24 -2.06 37.09
N VAL A 330 21.57 -1.84 35.96
CA VAL A 330 21.13 -0.50 35.52
C VAL A 330 20.03 0.05 36.42
N CYS A 331 19.01 -0.76 36.78
CA CYS A 331 17.96 -0.35 37.71
C CYS A 331 18.54 0.01 39.08
N ARG A 332 19.49 -0.78 39.59
CA ARG A 332 20.21 -0.51 40.83
C ARG A 332 20.98 0.82 40.78
N GLN A 333 21.71 1.09 39.69
CA GLN A 333 22.46 2.34 39.52
C GLN A 333 21.54 3.58 39.42
N ALA A 334 20.37 3.42 38.81
CA ALA A 334 19.40 4.49 38.65
C ALA A 334 18.48 4.69 39.88
N GLY A 335 18.62 3.88 40.94
CA GLY A 335 17.85 4.00 42.18
C GLY A 335 16.51 3.25 42.21
N TYR A 336 16.20 2.46 41.17
CA TYR A 336 14.98 1.66 41.06
C TYR A 336 15.15 0.29 41.75
N TYR A 337 15.31 0.32 43.07
CA TYR A 337 15.65 -0.87 43.85
C TYR A 337 14.52 -1.90 43.89
N GLU A 338 13.26 -1.49 43.90
CA GLU A 338 12.11 -2.43 43.93
C GLU A 338 12.05 -3.27 42.64
N GLN A 339 12.18 -2.63 41.48
CA GLN A 339 12.20 -3.28 40.18
C GLN A 339 13.42 -4.21 40.03
N ALA A 340 14.59 -3.77 40.52
CA ALA A 340 15.81 -4.58 40.52
C ALA A 340 15.70 -5.82 41.41
N LEU A 341 15.11 -5.69 42.61
CA LEU A 341 14.86 -6.79 43.53
C LEU A 341 13.85 -7.78 42.96
N HIS A 342 12.77 -7.30 42.33
CA HIS A 342 11.78 -8.16 41.69
C HIS A 342 12.39 -9.00 40.56
N LEU A 343 13.22 -8.40 39.70
CA LEU A 343 13.95 -9.13 38.67
C LEU A 343 14.90 -10.17 39.26
N ALA A 344 15.67 -9.78 40.27
CA ALA A 344 16.66 -10.66 40.89
C ALA A 344 16.01 -11.86 41.59
N GLU A 345 14.87 -11.66 42.25
CA GLU A 345 14.10 -12.74 42.88
C GLU A 345 13.42 -13.65 41.86
N LYS A 346 12.85 -13.09 40.79
CA LYS A 346 12.13 -13.86 39.75
C LYS A 346 13.05 -14.76 38.92
N HIS A 347 14.31 -14.36 38.72
CA HIS A 347 15.28 -15.05 37.87
C HIS A 347 16.40 -15.74 38.67
N ASP A 348 16.21 -15.92 39.98
CA ASP A 348 17.15 -16.61 40.87
C ASP A 348 18.57 -16.00 40.88
N CYS A 349 18.69 -14.69 40.63
CA CYS A 349 19.96 -13.95 40.73
C CYS A 349 20.24 -13.58 42.20
N HIS A 350 20.45 -14.59 43.05
CA HIS A 350 20.54 -14.45 44.50
C HIS A 350 21.67 -13.50 44.96
N ASP A 351 22.83 -13.53 44.30
CA ASP A 351 23.97 -12.67 44.63
C ASP A 351 23.65 -11.18 44.47
N LEU A 352 23.00 -10.83 43.35
CA LEU A 352 22.59 -9.46 43.07
C LEU A 352 21.45 -9.02 44.00
N TYR A 353 20.50 -9.91 44.30
CA TYR A 353 19.44 -9.66 45.26
C TYR A 353 19.99 -9.29 46.65
N LEU A 354 20.92 -10.10 47.16
CA LEU A 354 21.54 -9.90 48.47
C LEU A 354 22.38 -8.63 48.49
N ARG A 355 23.18 -8.36 47.44
CA ARG A 355 23.95 -7.11 47.33
C ARG A 355 23.05 -5.89 47.38
N ILE A 356 21.91 -5.89 46.66
CA ILE A 356 20.98 -4.76 46.68
C ILE A 356 20.36 -4.58 48.07
N LYS A 357 19.90 -5.67 48.71
CA LYS A 357 19.29 -5.62 50.04
C LYS A 357 20.26 -5.13 51.13
N LEU A 358 21.52 -5.57 51.09
CA LEU A 358 22.53 -5.26 52.09
C LEU A 358 23.16 -3.87 51.87
N GLU A 359 23.56 -3.56 50.63
CA GLU A 359 24.34 -2.35 50.32
C GLU A 359 23.48 -1.13 50.02
N ASN A 360 22.29 -1.30 49.44
CA ASN A 360 21.44 -0.17 49.02
C ASN A 360 20.18 0.01 49.88
N CYS A 361 19.50 -1.07 50.27
CA CYS A 361 18.29 -0.98 51.09
C CYS A 361 18.55 -1.03 52.60
N HIS A 362 19.77 -1.44 53.02
CA HIS A 362 20.15 -1.66 54.43
C HIS A 362 19.17 -2.54 55.22
N ASP A 363 18.51 -3.47 54.55
CA ASP A 363 17.49 -4.35 55.11
C ASP A 363 18.08 -5.73 55.40
N TYR A 364 18.85 -5.78 56.47
CA TYR A 364 19.64 -6.95 56.88
C TYR A 364 18.75 -8.14 57.31
N LEU A 365 17.58 -7.86 57.89
CA LEU A 365 16.68 -8.90 58.39
C LEU A 365 16.03 -9.70 57.25
N THR A 366 15.56 -9.02 56.20
CA THR A 366 15.02 -9.74 55.03
C THR A 366 16.11 -10.46 54.25
N ALA A 367 17.33 -9.90 54.16
CA ALA A 367 18.47 -10.58 53.54
C ALA A 367 18.82 -11.89 54.26
N ILE A 368 18.89 -11.89 55.60
CA ILE A 368 19.16 -13.11 56.38
C ILE A 368 18.04 -14.14 56.20
N ASN A 369 16.77 -13.70 56.24
CA ASN A 369 15.62 -14.57 56.02
C ASN A 369 15.59 -15.15 54.58
N TYR A 370 16.11 -14.42 53.60
CA TYR A 370 16.23 -14.88 52.22
C TYR A 370 17.34 -15.94 52.10
N ILE A 371 18.53 -15.70 52.67
CA ILE A 371 19.63 -16.68 52.72
C ILE A 371 19.17 -17.99 53.36
N ALA A 372 18.41 -17.92 54.45
CA ALA A 372 17.90 -19.10 55.14
C ALA A 372 16.94 -19.97 54.30
N LYS A 373 16.38 -19.43 53.21
CA LYS A 373 15.49 -20.14 52.28
C LYS A 373 16.23 -20.72 51.07
N LEU A 374 17.49 -20.34 50.83
CA LEU A 374 18.24 -20.82 49.67
C LEU A 374 18.77 -22.26 49.90
N PRO A 375 18.79 -23.11 48.85
CA PRO A 375 19.37 -24.44 48.95
C PRO A 375 20.88 -24.39 49.19
N PHE A 376 21.40 -25.31 50.01
CA PHE A 376 22.77 -25.33 50.54
C PHE A 376 23.89 -25.29 49.47
N THR A 377 23.59 -25.70 48.23
CA THR A 377 24.54 -25.73 47.10
C THR A 377 24.80 -24.38 46.41
N GLN A 378 24.09 -23.31 46.77
CA GLN A 378 24.26 -21.97 46.16
C GLN A 378 24.86 -20.93 47.13
N VAL A 379 25.31 -21.34 48.32
CA VAL A 379 25.84 -20.45 49.37
C VAL A 379 27.37 -20.29 49.30
N THR A 380 28.00 -20.70 48.20
CA THR A 380 29.43 -20.48 47.99
C THR A 380 29.68 -19.06 47.52
N PHE A 381 30.06 -18.19 48.46
CA PHE A 381 30.74 -16.95 48.14
C PHE A 381 32.05 -17.29 47.42
N ASP A 382 32.17 -16.96 46.14
CA ASP A 382 33.48 -16.82 45.49
C ASP A 382 34.19 -15.63 46.15
N THR A 383 34.92 -15.93 47.22
CA THR A 383 35.94 -15.06 47.77
C THR A 383 37.10 -15.03 46.80
N ALA A 384 37.46 -13.82 46.37
CA ALA A 384 38.54 -13.49 45.44
C ALA A 384 39.87 -14.24 45.68
#